data_AF-A0A3M1CI91-F1
#
_entry.id   AF-A0A3M1CI91-F1
#
_cell.length_a   1.000
_cell.length_b   1.000
_cell.length_c   1.000
_cell.angle_alpha   90.00
_cell.angle_beta   90.00
_cell.angle_gamma   90.00
#
_symmetry.space_group_name_H-M   'P 1'
#
loop_
_entity.id
_entity.type
_entity.pdbx_description
1 polymer ?
#
loop_
_entity_poly.entity_id
_entity_poly.type
_entity_poly.pdbx_seq_one_letter_code
_entity_poly.pdbx_strand_id
1 'polypeptide(L)'
;MSGENQSQAQKARRKTFLIDKSFQLKYTLLLVAVGVAVSAVLGYLIYDLTQETYKLMELDRAMEGEVAKFDARMLYFLGGFVVVMAVFLFAWGIVITHRVAGPVYIISRYLGQLRDGEMPQMRPLRRGDELKGFFAAFTEMVSSMKQRAAEEAGLLEQAARLLEKSEDQQAAELAGKLKKLAGHKRSQSEG
;
A
#
# COMPACT_ATOMS: atom_id res chain seq x y z
N MET A 1 49.54 0.53 -3.66
CA MET A 1 48.90 0.52 -4.99
C MET A 1 48.50 -0.91 -5.27
N SER A 2 47.32 -1.32 -5.68
CA SER A 2 45.98 -0.74 -5.82
C SER A 2 45.15 -1.96 -6.23
N GLY A 3 44.16 -2.39 -5.44
CA GLY A 3 43.42 -3.60 -5.75
C GLY A 3 42.26 -3.89 -4.82
N GLU A 4 41.65 -2.84 -4.27
CA GLU A 4 40.31 -2.95 -3.71
C GLU A 4 39.29 -3.05 -4.84
N ASN A 5 38.23 -3.80 -4.56
CA ASN A 5 36.87 -3.56 -5.05
C ASN A 5 36.65 -3.62 -6.55
N GLN A 6 35.91 -4.65 -6.98
CA GLN A 6 34.60 -4.50 -7.65
C GLN A 6 34.19 -5.82 -8.32
N SER A 7 33.71 -6.82 -7.57
CA SER A 7 32.89 -7.89 -8.19
C SER A 7 31.98 -8.64 -7.23
N GLN A 8 31.54 -8.02 -6.14
CA GLN A 8 30.56 -8.62 -5.22
C GLN A 8 29.45 -7.63 -4.85
N ALA A 9 28.76 -7.05 -5.84
CA ALA A 9 27.59 -6.23 -5.57
C ALA A 9 26.56 -6.20 -6.71
N GLN A 10 26.29 -7.34 -7.35
CA GLN A 10 25.01 -7.54 -8.04
C GLN A 10 24.16 -8.53 -7.24
N LYS A 11 23.85 -8.18 -5.98
CA LYS A 11 22.67 -8.76 -5.30
C LYS A 11 21.46 -8.32 -6.10
N ALA A 12 20.94 -9.25 -6.90
CA ALA A 12 19.69 -9.11 -7.64
C ALA A 12 18.65 -8.39 -6.77
N ARG A 13 18.35 -7.13 -7.12
CA ARG A 13 17.18 -6.41 -6.61
C ARG A 13 15.96 -7.18 -7.10
N ARG A 14 15.55 -8.20 -6.34
CA ARG A 14 14.27 -8.89 -6.55
C ARG A 14 13.19 -7.82 -6.43
N LYS A 15 12.70 -7.34 -7.58
CA LYS A 15 11.51 -6.51 -7.68
C LYS A 15 10.33 -7.42 -7.34
N THR A 16 10.10 -7.66 -6.05
CA THR A 16 8.95 -8.43 -5.61
C THR A 16 7.72 -7.56 -5.84
N PHE A 17 7.11 -7.70 -7.02
CA PHE A 17 5.93 -6.94 -7.44
C PHE A 17 4.69 -7.27 -6.58
N LEU A 18 4.78 -8.37 -5.82
CA LEU A 18 3.76 -8.92 -4.95
C LEU A 18 4.23 -8.83 -3.49
N ILE A 19 4.02 -7.66 -2.91
CA ILE A 19 4.33 -7.39 -1.50
C ILE A 19 3.31 -8.07 -0.59
N ASP A 20 2.03 -8.10 -1.02
CA ASP A 20 0.95 -8.84 -0.36
C ASP A 20 -0.02 -9.42 -1.41
N LYS A 21 0.27 -10.66 -1.86
CA LYS A 21 -0.54 -11.36 -2.87
C LYS A 21 -1.98 -11.55 -2.43
N SER A 22 -2.17 -11.79 -1.13
CA SER A 22 -3.46 -12.10 -0.54
C SER A 22 -4.39 -10.90 -0.60
N PHE A 23 -3.89 -9.71 -0.26
CA PHE A 23 -4.62 -8.47 -0.33
C PHE A 23 -5.02 -8.16 -1.79
N GLN A 24 -4.05 -8.15 -2.71
CA GLN A 24 -4.30 -7.77 -4.10
C GLN A 24 -5.31 -8.70 -4.78
N LEU A 25 -5.16 -10.02 -4.62
CA LEU A 25 -6.07 -10.99 -5.21
C LEU A 25 -7.46 -10.92 -4.59
N LYS A 26 -7.57 -10.82 -3.26
CA LYS A 26 -8.87 -10.75 -2.58
C LYS A 26 -9.72 -9.58 -3.10
N TYR A 27 -9.15 -8.38 -3.17
CA TYR A 27 -9.89 -7.20 -3.60
C TYR A 27 -10.06 -7.12 -5.12
N THR A 28 -9.09 -7.61 -5.91
CA THR A 28 -9.24 -7.68 -7.37
C THR A 28 -10.32 -8.68 -7.78
N LEU A 29 -10.36 -9.86 -7.15
CA LEU A 29 -11.41 -10.85 -7.41
C LEU A 29 -12.78 -10.35 -6.96
N LEU A 30 -12.85 -9.65 -5.82
CA LEU A 30 -14.09 -9.00 -5.38
C LEU A 30 -14.57 -7.98 -6.42
N LEU A 31 -13.67 -7.12 -6.94
CA LEU A 31 -14.00 -6.13 -7.98
C LEU A 31 -14.54 -6.80 -9.25
N VAL A 32 -13.87 -7.86 -9.73
CA VAL A 32 -14.31 -8.62 -10.91
C VAL A 32 -15.66 -9.29 -10.65
N ALA A 33 -15.84 -9.91 -9.48
CA ALA A 33 -17.08 -10.60 -9.12
C ALA A 33 -18.28 -9.62 -9.08
N VAL A 34 -18.10 -8.44 -8.50
CA VAL A 34 -19.13 -7.39 -8.51
C VAL A 34 -19.42 -6.92 -9.93
N GLY A 35 -18.39 -6.69 -10.76
CA GLY A 35 -18.59 -6.31 -12.16
C GLY A 35 -19.35 -7.36 -12.97
N VAL A 36 -19.02 -8.64 -12.80
CA VAL A 36 -19.73 -9.76 -13.43
C VAL A 36 -21.17 -9.87 -12.93
N ALA A 37 -21.40 -9.71 -11.62
CA ALA A 37 -22.75 -9.75 -11.04
C ALA A 37 -23.63 -8.61 -11.58
N VAL A 38 -23.11 -7.38 -11.63
CA VAL A 38 -23.82 -6.23 -12.22
C VAL A 38 -24.13 -6.49 -13.70
N SER A 39 -23.16 -7.04 -14.44
CA SER A 39 -23.36 -7.37 -15.86
C SER A 39 -24.39 -8.47 -16.07
N ALA A 40 -24.45 -9.48 -15.18
CA ALA A 40 -25.45 -10.53 -15.23
C ALA A 40 -26.85 -9.99 -14.96
N VAL A 41 -27.00 -9.08 -13.97
CA VAL A 41 -28.28 -8.42 -13.69
C VAL A 41 -28.72 -7.57 -14.88
N LEU A 42 -27.84 -6.73 -15.42
CA LEU A 42 -28.16 -5.92 -16.60
C LEU A 42 -28.47 -6.78 -17.83
N GLY A 43 -27.71 -7.85 -18.04
CA GLY A 43 -27.96 -8.81 -19.11
C GLY A 43 -29.33 -9.48 -18.98
N TYR A 44 -29.72 -9.86 -17.76
CA TYR A 44 -31.04 -10.40 -17.47
C TYR A 44 -32.16 -9.39 -17.73
N LEU A 45 -32.01 -8.14 -17.26
CA LEU A 45 -33.00 -7.08 -17.51
C LEU A 45 -33.16 -6.78 -19.01
N ILE A 46 -32.06 -6.72 -19.75
CA ILE A 46 -32.10 -6.54 -21.22
C ILE A 46 -32.85 -7.71 -21.86
N TYR A 47 -32.54 -8.94 -21.46
CA TYR A 47 -33.22 -10.13 -21.98
C TYR A 47 -34.73 -10.09 -21.71
N ASP A 48 -35.14 -9.73 -20.50
CA ASP A 48 -36.55 -9.65 -20.10
C ASP A 48 -37.31 -8.58 -20.92
N LEU A 49 -36.75 -7.36 -21.01
CA LEU A 49 -37.31 -6.27 -21.81
C LEU A 49 -37.41 -6.63 -23.30
N THR A 50 -36.43 -7.36 -23.82
CA THR A 50 -36.42 -7.78 -25.24
C THR A 50 -37.54 -8.81 -25.48
N GLN A 51 -37.74 -9.75 -24.57
CA GLN A 51 -38.81 -10.75 -24.66
C GLN A 51 -40.21 -10.13 -24.58
N GLU A 52 -40.41 -9.13 -23.72
CA GLU A 52 -41.68 -8.39 -23.67
C GLU A 52 -41.95 -7.64 -24.98
N THR A 53 -40.91 -7.00 -25.54
CA THR A 53 -41.01 -6.29 -26.81
C THR A 53 -41.38 -7.23 -27.96
N TYR A 54 -40.78 -8.42 -28.04
CA TYR A 54 -41.11 -9.41 -29.07
C TYR A 54 -42.56 -9.92 -28.98
N LYS A 55 -43.11 -10.08 -27.77
CA LYS A 55 -44.51 -10.50 -27.59
C LYS A 55 -45.50 -9.45 -28.09
N LEU A 56 -45.18 -8.17 -27.93
CA LEU A 56 -46.04 -7.07 -28.37
C LEU A 56 -46.02 -6.87 -29.89
N MET A 57 -44.97 -7.34 -30.57
CA MET A 57 -44.81 -7.19 -32.03
C MET A 57 -45.46 -8.32 -32.84
N GLU A 58 -46.18 -9.26 -32.21
CA GLU A 58 -46.88 -10.40 -32.86
C GLU A 58 -46.05 -11.07 -33.96
N LEU A 59 -44.77 -11.39 -33.67
CA LEU A 59 -43.86 -11.91 -34.70
C LEU A 59 -44.41 -13.18 -35.36
N ASP A 60 -44.55 -13.13 -36.69
CA ASP A 60 -44.98 -14.25 -37.52
C ASP A 60 -43.96 -15.40 -37.48
N ARG A 61 -44.41 -16.65 -37.72
CA ARG A 61 -43.55 -17.85 -37.64
C ARG A 61 -42.35 -17.81 -38.59
N ALA A 62 -42.43 -17.02 -39.65
CA ALA A 62 -41.31 -16.78 -40.57
C ALA A 62 -40.13 -16.04 -39.91
N MET A 63 -40.37 -15.25 -38.86
CA MET A 63 -39.36 -14.43 -38.17
C MET A 63 -38.74 -15.13 -36.95
N GLU A 64 -39.38 -16.17 -36.40
CA GLU A 64 -38.89 -16.92 -35.22
C GLU A 64 -37.44 -17.39 -35.38
N GLY A 65 -37.07 -17.88 -36.58
CA GLY A 65 -35.72 -18.35 -36.88
C GLY A 65 -34.68 -17.23 -36.99
N GLU A 66 -35.06 -16.03 -37.40
CA GLU A 66 -34.16 -14.87 -37.42
C GLU A 66 -33.98 -14.28 -36.02
N VAL A 67 -35.05 -14.23 -35.22
CA VAL A 67 -35.03 -13.79 -33.81
C VAL A 67 -34.13 -14.70 -32.98
N ALA A 68 -34.26 -16.02 -33.12
CA ALA A 68 -33.40 -16.97 -32.39
C ALA A 68 -31.91 -16.79 -32.72
N LYS A 69 -31.58 -16.51 -34.00
CA LYS A 69 -30.20 -16.20 -34.41
C LYS A 69 -29.72 -14.87 -33.86
N PHE A 70 -30.59 -13.87 -33.82
CA PHE A 70 -30.29 -12.57 -33.23
C PHE A 70 -30.04 -12.67 -31.73
N ASP A 71 -30.90 -13.36 -30.99
CA ASP A 71 -30.76 -13.61 -29.55
C ASP A 71 -29.48 -14.39 -29.25
N ALA A 72 -29.18 -15.44 -30.02
CA ALA A 72 -27.92 -16.18 -29.87
C ALA A 72 -26.70 -15.28 -30.10
N ARG A 73 -26.72 -14.47 -31.17
CA ARG A 73 -25.64 -13.50 -31.47
C ARG A 73 -25.49 -12.46 -30.36
N MET A 74 -26.60 -11.95 -29.82
CA MET A 74 -26.61 -11.01 -28.70
C MET A 74 -25.99 -11.64 -27.45
N LEU A 75 -26.36 -12.88 -27.11
CA LEU A 75 -25.79 -13.62 -25.98
C LEU A 75 -24.29 -13.88 -26.17
N TYR A 76 -23.84 -14.20 -27.39
CA TYR A 76 -22.41 -14.36 -27.69
C TYR A 76 -21.63 -13.04 -27.50
N PHE A 77 -22.14 -11.92 -28.02
CA PHE A 77 -21.51 -10.61 -27.82
C PHE A 77 -21.51 -10.18 -26.37
N LEU A 78 -22.61 -10.40 -25.64
CA LEU A 78 -22.72 -10.11 -24.22
C LEU A 78 -21.71 -10.94 -23.41
N GLY A 79 -21.65 -12.25 -23.64
CA GLY A 79 -20.70 -13.14 -22.98
C GLY A 79 -19.25 -12.75 -23.29
N GLY A 80 -18.93 -12.48 -24.56
CA GLY A 80 -17.60 -12.00 -24.97
C GLY A 80 -17.23 -10.68 -24.30
N PHE A 81 -18.16 -9.73 -24.25
CA PHE A 81 -17.96 -8.45 -23.57
C PHE A 81 -17.69 -8.64 -22.07
N VAL A 82 -18.46 -9.48 -21.37
CA VAL A 82 -18.26 -9.77 -19.94
C VAL A 82 -16.88 -10.38 -19.69
N VAL A 83 -16.41 -11.28 -20.55
CA VAL A 83 -15.05 -11.87 -20.43
C VAL A 83 -13.97 -10.81 -20.61
N VAL A 84 -14.07 -9.98 -21.66
CA VAL A 84 -13.11 -8.90 -21.90
C VAL A 84 -13.10 -7.89 -20.75
N MET A 85 -14.28 -7.49 -20.28
CA MET A 85 -14.43 -6.61 -19.14
C MET A 85 -13.83 -7.21 -17.86
N ALA A 86 -14.06 -8.50 -17.59
CA ALA A 86 -13.48 -9.18 -16.42
C ALA A 86 -11.94 -9.19 -16.47
N VAL A 87 -11.35 -9.48 -17.64
CA VAL A 87 -9.89 -9.43 -17.83
C VAL A 87 -9.35 -8.01 -17.63
N PHE A 88 -10.03 -7.01 -18.19
CA PHE A 88 -9.67 -5.61 -18.02
C PHE A 88 -9.73 -5.18 -16.55
N LEU A 89 -10.85 -5.44 -15.86
CA LEU A 89 -11.03 -5.13 -14.44
C LEU A 89 -10.01 -5.86 -13.56
N PHE A 90 -9.65 -7.10 -13.91
CA PHE A 90 -8.61 -7.84 -13.20
C PHE A 90 -7.26 -7.13 -13.34
N ALA A 91 -6.82 -6.83 -14.57
CA ALA A 91 -5.55 -6.15 -14.81
C ALA A 91 -5.50 -4.77 -14.14
N TRP A 92 -6.58 -4.01 -14.28
CA TRP A 92 -6.74 -2.69 -13.66
C TRP A 92 -6.75 -2.76 -12.12
N GLY A 93 -7.45 -3.74 -11.55
CA GLY A 93 -7.50 -3.98 -10.10
C GLY A 93 -6.13 -4.31 -9.52
N ILE A 94 -5.31 -5.10 -10.22
CA ILE A 94 -3.91 -5.36 -9.82
C ILE A 94 -3.10 -4.06 -9.81
N VAL A 95 -3.25 -3.21 -10.83
CA VAL A 95 -2.54 -1.92 -10.88
C VAL A 95 -2.93 -1.02 -9.72
N ILE A 96 -4.23 -0.85 -9.46
CA ILE A 96 -4.72 -0.04 -8.33
C ILE A 96 -4.24 -0.59 -7.00
N THR A 97 -4.40 -1.89 -6.77
CA THR A 97 -4.01 -2.49 -5.48
C THR A 97 -2.51 -2.41 -5.24
N HIS A 98 -1.66 -2.37 -6.28
CA HIS A 98 -0.23 -2.11 -6.13
C HIS A 98 0.07 -0.68 -5.65
N ARG A 99 -0.68 0.33 -6.13
CA ARG A 99 -0.53 1.75 -5.73
C ARG A 99 -0.87 2.00 -4.25
N VAL A 100 -1.60 1.07 -3.62
CA VAL A 100 -1.92 1.09 -2.18
C VAL A 100 -0.98 0.20 -1.37
N ALA A 101 -0.79 -1.06 -1.79
CA ALA A 101 -0.01 -2.04 -1.04
C ALA A 101 1.48 -1.65 -0.90
N GLY A 102 2.06 -0.97 -1.90
CA GLY A 102 3.44 -0.49 -1.85
C GLY A 102 3.72 0.43 -0.66
N PRO A 103 3.01 1.57 -0.55
CA PRO A 103 3.10 2.46 0.60
C PRO A 103 2.83 1.79 1.94
N VAL A 104 1.79 0.94 2.04
CA VAL A 104 1.46 0.24 3.29
C VAL A 104 2.66 -0.55 3.80
N TYR A 105 3.30 -1.32 2.93
CA TYR A 105 4.46 -2.13 3.31
C TYR A 105 5.66 -1.33 3.78
N ILE A 106 5.96 -0.21 3.11
CA ILE A 106 7.04 0.68 3.52
C ILE A 106 6.75 1.22 4.93
N ILE A 107 5.51 1.65 5.17
CA ILE A 107 5.09 2.17 6.47
C ILE A 107 5.15 1.07 7.54
N SER A 108 4.68 -0.14 7.25
CA SER A 108 4.81 -1.29 8.18
C SER A 108 6.27 -1.57 8.54
N ARG A 109 7.19 -1.45 7.58
CA ARG A 109 8.63 -1.60 7.84
C ARG A 109 9.18 -0.47 8.72
N TYR A 110 8.71 0.76 8.54
CA TYR A 110 9.09 1.90 9.38
C TYR A 110 8.52 1.77 10.79
N LEU A 111 7.28 1.30 10.93
CA LEU A 111 6.69 0.97 12.24
C LEU A 111 7.48 -0.14 12.95
N GLY A 112 7.99 -1.14 12.22
CA GLY A 112 8.89 -2.14 12.78
C GLY A 112 10.18 -1.55 13.35
N GLN A 113 10.84 -0.66 12.62
CA GLN A 113 12.02 0.08 13.11
C GLN A 113 11.70 0.89 14.37
N LEU A 114 10.60 1.65 14.35
CA LEU A 114 10.17 2.44 15.50
C LEU A 114 9.87 1.56 16.74
N ARG A 115 9.24 0.40 16.53
CA ARG A 115 9.01 -0.58 17.61
C ARG A 115 10.32 -1.07 18.22
N ASP A 116 11.34 -1.26 17.39
CA ASP A 116 12.66 -1.74 17.81
C ASP A 116 13.55 -0.60 18.37
N GLY A 117 13.00 0.63 18.47
CA GLY A 117 13.69 1.81 19.00
C GLY A 117 14.60 2.52 17.98
N GLU A 118 14.55 2.10 16.71
CA GLU A 118 15.31 2.68 15.61
C GLU A 118 14.49 3.78 14.93
N MET A 119 15.12 4.92 14.62
CA MET A 119 14.47 5.95 13.81
C MET A 119 14.62 5.65 12.32
N PRO A 120 13.52 5.55 11.57
CA PRO A 120 13.58 5.21 10.16
C PRO A 120 14.02 6.40 9.31
N GLN A 121 14.86 6.11 8.31
CA GLN A 121 15.15 7.04 7.22
C GLN A 121 14.00 7.05 6.21
N MET A 122 13.19 8.09 6.32
CA MET A 122 12.02 8.31 5.49
C MET A 122 12.43 8.61 4.05
N ARG A 123 11.83 7.88 3.09
CA ARG A 123 11.98 8.13 1.66
C ARG A 123 10.63 8.53 1.07
N PRO A 124 10.59 9.46 0.10
CA PRO A 124 9.33 9.89 -0.48
C PRO A 124 8.62 8.72 -1.18
N LEU A 125 7.30 8.69 -1.08
CA LEU A 125 6.47 7.77 -1.86
C LEU A 125 6.55 8.07 -3.37
N ARG A 126 6.17 7.07 -4.17
CA ARG A 126 6.15 7.23 -5.64
C ARG A 126 5.04 8.19 -6.03
N ARG A 127 5.21 8.86 -7.17
CA ARG A 127 4.20 9.81 -7.70
C ARG A 127 2.82 9.17 -7.90
N GLY A 128 2.76 7.88 -8.20
CA GLY A 128 1.51 7.15 -8.38
C GLY A 128 0.91 6.61 -7.08
N ASP A 129 1.51 6.76 -5.92
CA ASP A 129 0.96 6.12 -4.72
C ASP A 129 -0.26 6.86 -4.18
N GLU A 130 -1.26 6.12 -3.66
CA GLU A 130 -2.53 6.70 -3.18
C GLU A 130 -2.44 7.23 -1.74
N LEU A 131 -1.61 6.60 -0.90
CA LEU A 131 -1.51 6.90 0.55
C LEU A 131 -0.61 8.10 0.89
N LYS A 132 -0.48 9.09 -0.01
CA LYS A 132 0.42 10.24 0.22
C LYS A 132 0.05 11.09 1.41
N GLY A 133 -1.25 11.37 1.61
CA GLY A 133 -1.73 12.17 2.75
C GLY A 133 -1.41 11.49 4.08
N PHE A 134 -1.71 10.19 4.18
CA PHE A 134 -1.34 9.38 5.35
C PHE A 134 0.17 9.34 5.57
N PHE A 135 0.95 9.15 4.51
CA PHE A 135 2.41 9.12 4.59
C PHE A 135 3.01 10.46 5.04
N ALA A 136 2.45 11.59 4.60
CA ALA A 136 2.86 12.91 5.04
C ALA A 136 2.65 13.07 6.56
N ALA A 137 1.45 12.75 7.05
CA ALA A 137 1.15 12.77 8.49
C ALA A 137 2.06 11.81 9.29
N PHE A 138 2.32 10.62 8.76
CA PHE A 138 3.26 9.67 9.37
C PHE A 138 4.69 10.22 9.43
N THR A 139 5.14 10.89 8.36
CA THR A 139 6.48 11.51 8.32
C THR A 139 6.60 12.66 9.33
N GLU A 140 5.55 13.47 9.48
CA GLU A 140 5.50 14.55 10.47
C GLU A 140 5.54 14.00 11.91
N MET A 141 4.84 12.90 12.17
CA MET A 141 4.93 12.19 13.45
C MET A 141 6.37 11.74 13.74
N VAL A 142 7.04 11.08 12.78
CA VAL A 142 8.44 10.64 12.94
C VAL A 142 9.38 11.83 13.16
N SER A 143 9.18 12.93 12.42
CA SER A 143 9.94 14.17 12.61
C SER A 143 9.76 14.73 14.03
N SER A 144 8.54 14.75 14.53
CA SER A 144 8.23 15.20 15.90
C SER A 144 8.88 14.31 16.96
N MET A 145 8.93 12.98 16.73
CA MET A 145 9.62 12.05 17.62
C MET A 145 11.13 12.29 17.65
N LYS A 146 11.75 12.52 16.49
CA LYS A 146 13.18 12.87 16.40
C LYS A 146 13.51 14.15 17.14
N GLN A 147 12.68 15.18 16.97
CA GLN A 147 12.85 16.46 17.65
C GLN A 147 12.78 16.30 19.18
N ARG A 148 11.76 15.60 19.69
CA ARG A 148 11.63 15.32 21.12
C ARG A 148 12.83 14.54 21.66
N ALA A 149 13.32 13.54 20.93
CA ALA A 149 14.51 12.79 21.33
C ALA A 149 15.77 13.66 21.42
N ALA A 150 15.93 14.62 20.49
CA ALA A 150 17.03 15.58 20.52
C ALA A 150 16.94 16.56 21.71
N GLU A 151 15.73 17.06 21.99
CA GLU A 151 15.45 17.93 23.13
C GLU A 151 15.71 17.22 24.47
N GLU A 152 15.18 16.00 24.63
CA GLU A 152 15.40 15.15 25.79
C GLU A 152 16.90 14.85 26.00
N ALA A 153 17.64 14.53 24.94
CA ALA A 153 19.08 14.33 25.02
C ALA A 153 19.80 15.59 25.53
N GLY A 154 19.41 16.76 25.02
CA GLY A 154 19.96 18.05 25.45
C GLY A 154 19.71 18.35 26.94
N LEU A 155 18.52 18.05 27.45
CA LEU A 155 18.18 18.21 28.88
C LEU A 155 18.98 17.23 29.75
N LEU A 156 19.12 15.97 29.32
CA LEU A 156 19.90 14.96 30.05
C LEU A 156 21.39 15.33 30.12
N GLU A 157 21.97 15.87 29.03
CA GLU A 157 23.35 16.38 29.04
C GLU A 157 23.52 17.56 30.01
N GLN A 158 22.57 18.50 30.02
CA GLN A 158 22.60 19.63 30.94
C GLN A 158 22.53 19.16 32.41
N ALA A 159 21.61 18.26 32.71
CA ALA A 159 21.48 17.67 34.05
C ALA A 159 22.77 16.95 34.47
N ALA A 160 23.38 16.17 33.58
CA ALA A 160 24.65 15.50 33.86
C ALA A 160 25.78 16.49 34.15
N ARG A 161 25.89 17.59 33.38
CA ARG A 161 26.91 18.63 33.60
C ARG A 161 26.73 19.36 34.93
N LEU A 162 25.50 19.54 35.42
CA LEU A 162 25.24 20.15 36.72
C LEU A 162 25.64 19.22 37.87
N LEU A 163 25.34 17.92 37.76
CA LEU A 163 25.71 16.92 38.76
C LEU A 163 27.23 16.69 38.83
N GLU A 164 27.95 16.77 37.72
CA GLU A 164 29.43 16.70 37.73
C GLU A 164 30.11 17.82 38.52
N LYS A 165 29.43 18.94 38.74
CA LYS A 165 29.97 20.04 39.56
C LYS A 165 29.81 19.81 41.06
N SER A 166 29.08 18.77 41.47
CA SER A 166 28.96 18.41 42.88
C SER A 166 30.12 17.51 43.32
N GLU A 167 30.57 17.67 44.57
CA GLU A 167 31.65 16.86 45.14
C GLU A 167 31.17 15.47 45.63
N ASP A 168 29.90 15.13 45.38
CA ASP A 168 29.29 13.87 45.79
C ASP A 168 29.60 12.76 44.77
N GLN A 169 30.19 11.67 45.27
CA GLN A 169 30.52 10.49 44.48
C GLN A 169 29.29 9.82 43.84
N GLN A 170 28.13 9.85 44.51
CA GLN A 170 26.88 9.31 43.96
C GLN A 170 26.35 10.19 42.82
N ALA A 171 26.50 11.51 42.93
CA ALA A 171 26.11 12.44 41.89
C ALA A 171 27.01 12.32 40.65
N ALA A 172 28.31 12.10 40.83
CA ALA A 172 29.23 11.80 39.74
C ALA A 172 28.85 10.49 39.01
N GLU A 173 28.47 9.44 39.73
CA GLU A 173 28.01 8.19 39.12
C GLU A 173 26.71 8.40 38.31
N LEU A 174 25.75 9.15 38.87
CA LEU A 174 24.48 9.46 38.21
C LEU A 174 24.71 10.30 36.94
N ALA A 175 25.61 11.28 36.99
CA ALA A 175 25.98 12.09 35.82
C ALA A 175 26.52 11.23 34.67
N GLY A 176 27.36 10.24 34.98
CA GLY A 176 27.85 9.27 34.00
C GLY A 176 26.72 8.45 33.35
N LYS A 177 25.72 8.02 34.14
CA LYS A 177 24.53 7.31 33.62
C LYS A 177 23.69 8.21 32.72
N LEU A 178 23.47 9.46 33.10
CA LEU A 178 22.72 10.45 32.31
C LEU A 178 23.41 10.76 30.98
N LYS A 179 24.74 10.93 30.95
CA LYS A 179 25.50 11.11 29.70
C LYS A 179 25.33 9.92 28.75
N LYS A 180 25.40 8.69 29.27
CA LYS A 180 25.16 7.48 28.46
C LYS A 180 23.74 7.47 27.87
N LEU A 181 22.74 7.79 28.69
CA LEU A 181 21.35 7.84 28.23
C LEU A 181 21.12 8.96 27.20
N ALA A 182 21.72 10.13 27.41
CA ALA A 182 21.67 11.25 26.48
C ALA A 182 22.29 10.88 25.13
N GLY A 183 23.46 10.22 25.12
CA GLY A 183 24.09 9.74 23.90
C GLY A 183 23.22 8.74 23.13
N HIS A 184 22.52 7.84 23.85
CA HIS A 184 21.57 6.93 23.21
C HIS A 184 20.39 7.69 22.58
N LYS A 185 19.76 8.61 23.30
CA LYS A 185 18.67 9.46 22.78
C LYS A 185 19.10 10.34 21.59
N ARG A 186 20.33 10.87 21.62
CA ARG A 186 20.92 11.65 20.53
C ARG A 186 21.08 10.79 19.27
N SER A 187 21.60 9.58 19.41
CA SER A 187 21.77 8.65 18.28
C SER A 187 20.43 8.29 17.63
N GLN A 188 19.34 8.21 18.41
CA GLN A 188 17.99 8.03 17.87
C GLN A 188 17.56 9.25 17.05
N SER A 189 17.85 10.48 17.48
CA SER A 189 17.45 11.68 16.73
C SER A 189 18.13 11.86 15.37
N GLU A 190 19.34 11.29 15.21
CA GLU A 190 20.21 11.50 14.03
C GLU A 190 20.02 10.42 12.93
N GLY A 191 19.47 9.25 13.27
CA GLY A 191 19.20 8.15 12.34
C GLY A 191 18.00 8.41 11.46
#